data_AF-R7KLB4-F1
#
_entry.id   AF-R7KLB4-F1
#
_cell.length_a   1.000
_cell.length_b   1.000
_cell.length_c   1.000
_cell.angle_alpha   90.00
_cell.angle_beta   90.00
_cell.angle_gamma   90.00
#
_symmetry.space_group_name_H-M   'P 1'
#
loop_
_entity.id
_entity.type
_entity.pdbx_description
1 polymer ?
#
loop_
_entity_poly.entity_id
_entity_poly.type
_entity_poly.pdbx_seq_one_letter_code
_entity_poly.pdbx_strand_id
1 'polypeptide(L)'
;MDHLTEGGLLIITLADQGAVGPLPSHYFDPRAKQGKIRDALVRWFSLWGIPLSGSTHNPTWLEAHTTEVVWCDSVPADLHGPQTVRYYAQHADRIVEAIEKCRPKVILVLSAYLYEAMATEGLSQKISAVIGKAKGAPRRITTMRLKALEQKFEHAQMLILPTPSKNTTDDYIRSLSASVRETFEAAGFNLKDNGDALLGAAKALLVLDEKRTIVAMQNRLRIDESRAKALLEAMQEEGLISQPDENGRRFLKK
;
A
#
# COMPACT_ATOMS: atom_id res chain seq x y z
N MET A 1 -18.10 4.82 -6.62
CA MET A 1 -17.29 4.29 -5.49
C MET A 1 -16.63 3.03 -6.07
N ASP A 2 -15.79 3.24 -7.09
CA ASP A 2 -15.60 2.25 -8.15
C ASP A 2 -14.19 1.67 -8.05
N HIS A 3 -14.13 0.36 -7.86
CA HIS A 3 -12.95 -0.49 -7.61
C HIS A 3 -12.44 -0.53 -6.17
N LEU A 4 -13.18 -1.24 -5.31
CA LEU A 4 -12.66 -1.81 -4.07
C LEU A 4 -11.91 -3.11 -4.41
N THR A 5 -10.65 -3.22 -4.02
CA THR A 5 -9.79 -4.37 -4.28
C THR A 5 -9.79 -5.33 -3.08
N GLU A 6 -10.00 -6.62 -3.34
CA GLU A 6 -10.12 -7.63 -2.29
C GLU A 6 -8.78 -8.02 -1.66
N GLY A 7 -8.78 -8.33 -0.36
CA GLY A 7 -7.66 -8.99 0.33
C GLY A 7 -6.46 -8.09 0.63
N GLY A 8 -6.56 -6.79 0.38
CA GLY A 8 -5.46 -5.85 0.54
C GLY A 8 -5.48 -5.08 1.86
N LEU A 9 -5.10 -3.80 1.80
CA LEU A 9 -5.06 -2.86 2.91
C LEU A 9 -6.30 -1.95 2.88
N LEU A 10 -7.02 -1.87 3.99
CA LEU A 10 -8.07 -0.86 4.20
C LEU A 10 -7.60 0.20 5.20
N ILE A 11 -7.59 1.47 4.79
CA ILE A 11 -7.28 2.61 5.64
C ILE A 11 -8.60 3.29 6.06
N ILE A 12 -8.78 3.48 7.35
CA ILE A 12 -9.98 4.11 7.93
C ILE A 12 -9.57 5.43 8.58
N THR A 13 -10.15 6.53 8.11
CA THR A 13 -9.81 7.88 8.55
C THR A 13 -11.00 8.58 9.23
N LEU A 14 -10.70 9.61 10.01
CA LEU A 14 -11.72 10.51 10.58
C LEU A 14 -12.42 11.29 9.47
N ALA A 15 -13.60 11.82 9.78
CA ALA A 15 -14.32 12.72 8.88
C ALA A 15 -13.43 13.86 8.36
N ASP A 16 -13.66 14.27 7.12
CA ASP A 16 -12.93 15.35 6.43
C ASP A 16 -11.41 15.14 6.26
N GLN A 17 -10.88 13.94 6.55
CA GLN A 17 -9.44 13.65 6.47
C GLN A 17 -9.03 12.73 5.33
N GLY A 18 -9.97 12.21 4.54
CA GLY A 18 -9.67 11.40 3.37
C GLY A 18 -8.97 12.16 2.26
N ALA A 19 -8.50 11.40 1.26
CA ALA A 19 -8.00 11.96 0.03
C ALA A 19 -9.08 12.73 -0.73
N VAL A 20 -8.68 13.82 -1.40
CA VAL A 20 -9.59 14.74 -2.07
C VAL A 20 -9.36 14.68 -3.57
N GLY A 21 -10.34 14.24 -4.33
CA GLY A 21 -10.30 14.21 -5.80
C GLY A 21 -10.06 12.81 -6.39
N PRO A 22 -9.98 12.71 -7.73
CA PRO A 22 -9.90 11.42 -8.42
C PRO A 22 -8.57 10.72 -8.18
N LEU A 23 -8.62 9.39 -8.08
CA LEU A 23 -7.45 8.51 -8.04
C LEU A 23 -7.12 8.05 -9.47
N PRO A 24 -5.98 8.45 -10.05
CA PRO A 24 -5.68 8.11 -11.43
C PRO A 24 -5.23 6.66 -11.62
N SER A 25 -4.57 6.05 -10.62
CA SER A 25 -4.11 4.66 -10.69
C SER A 25 -4.26 3.88 -9.38
N HIS A 26 -3.65 4.33 -8.29
CA HIS A 26 -3.68 3.65 -6.98
C HIS A 26 -3.69 4.64 -5.82
N TYR A 27 -3.92 4.16 -4.59
CA TYR A 27 -4.02 5.04 -3.42
C TYR A 27 -2.77 5.90 -3.23
N PHE A 28 -1.58 5.33 -3.39
CA PHE A 28 -0.31 6.05 -3.26
C PHE A 28 0.18 6.74 -4.56
N ASP A 29 -0.68 6.96 -5.57
CA ASP A 29 -0.28 7.64 -6.82
C ASP A 29 0.24 9.06 -6.51
N PRO A 30 1.50 9.40 -6.86
CA PRO A 30 2.07 10.70 -6.56
C PRO A 30 1.37 11.87 -7.28
N ARG A 31 0.62 11.61 -8.35
CA ARG A 31 -0.14 12.60 -9.13
C ARG A 31 -1.49 12.94 -8.51
N ALA A 32 -2.01 12.09 -7.63
CA ALA A 32 -3.27 12.36 -6.95
C ALA A 32 -3.07 13.44 -5.87
N LYS A 33 -4.08 14.27 -5.60
CA LYS A 33 -4.02 15.24 -4.50
C LYS A 33 -3.96 14.48 -3.18
N GLN A 34 -2.79 14.52 -2.56
CA GLN A 34 -2.44 13.57 -1.51
C GLN A 34 -3.16 13.85 -0.19
N GLY A 35 -3.41 15.10 0.19
CA GLY A 35 -4.06 15.36 1.48
C GLY A 35 -3.20 14.88 2.67
N LYS A 36 -3.47 15.44 3.85
CA LYS A 36 -2.55 15.30 5.00
C LYS A 36 -2.32 13.84 5.42
N ILE A 37 -3.34 12.99 5.28
CA ILE A 37 -3.24 11.59 5.69
C ILE A 37 -2.36 10.79 4.73
N ARG A 38 -2.60 10.88 3.43
CA ARG A 38 -1.83 10.10 2.46
C ARG A 38 -0.37 10.53 2.42
N ASP A 39 -0.11 11.84 2.46
CA ASP A 39 1.26 12.39 2.53
C ASP A 39 2.03 11.78 3.71
N ALA A 40 1.37 11.72 4.88
CA ALA A 40 1.93 11.12 6.07
C ALA A 40 2.12 9.60 5.89
N LEU A 41 1.16 8.89 5.31
CA LEU A 41 1.26 7.45 5.10
C LEU A 41 2.38 7.08 4.13
N VAL A 42 2.53 7.74 2.98
CA VAL A 42 3.67 7.51 2.06
C VAL A 42 4.99 7.56 2.84
N ARG A 43 5.12 8.58 3.68
CA ARG A 43 6.28 8.74 4.55
C ARG A 43 6.39 7.65 5.61
N TRP A 44 5.29 7.27 6.27
CA TRP A 44 5.29 6.23 7.31
C TRP A 44 5.68 4.86 6.75
N PHE A 45 5.17 4.48 5.58
CA PHE A 45 5.56 3.24 4.89
C PHE A 45 7.07 3.19 4.64
N SER A 46 7.66 4.30 4.17
CA SER A 46 9.12 4.45 4.05
C SER A 46 9.84 4.29 5.40
N LEU A 47 9.33 4.91 6.48
CA LEU A 47 9.90 4.80 7.83
C LEU A 47 9.79 3.38 8.42
N TRP A 48 8.77 2.62 8.05
CA TRP A 48 8.60 1.21 8.42
C TRP A 48 9.41 0.25 7.53
N GLY A 49 10.08 0.77 6.50
CA GLY A 49 10.80 -0.03 5.51
C GLY A 49 9.87 -0.92 4.68
N ILE A 50 8.60 -0.55 4.54
CA ILE A 50 7.65 -1.23 3.65
C ILE A 50 7.70 -0.48 2.32
N PRO A 51 8.25 -1.08 1.25
CA PRO A 51 8.49 -0.36 0.02
C PRO A 51 7.15 -0.04 -0.68
N LEU A 52 7.03 1.21 -1.11
CA LEU A 52 6.06 1.66 -2.09
C LEU A 52 6.84 2.05 -3.34
N SER A 53 6.37 1.64 -4.52
CA SER A 53 7.05 2.02 -5.77
C SER A 53 6.80 3.49 -6.12
N GLY A 54 5.65 4.04 -5.74
CA GLY A 54 5.15 5.33 -6.24
C GLY A 54 4.92 5.35 -7.75
N SER A 55 5.00 4.19 -8.42
CA SER A 55 4.94 4.09 -9.87
C SER A 55 3.51 3.89 -10.32
N THR A 56 3.08 4.77 -11.22
CA THR A 56 1.74 4.73 -11.82
C THR A 56 1.57 3.61 -12.83
N HIS A 57 2.68 3.09 -13.35
CA HIS A 57 2.71 2.03 -14.37
C HIS A 57 3.02 0.67 -13.77
N ASN A 58 3.81 0.64 -12.69
CA ASN A 58 4.23 -0.59 -12.02
C ASN A 58 4.02 -0.46 -10.50
N PRO A 59 2.77 -0.29 -10.04
CA PRO A 59 2.49 -0.27 -8.60
C PRO A 59 2.85 -1.62 -7.99
N THR A 60 3.33 -1.60 -6.74
CA THR A 60 3.42 -2.82 -5.95
C THR A 60 2.03 -3.43 -5.76
N TRP A 61 1.97 -4.74 -5.45
CA TRP A 61 0.69 -5.39 -5.16
C TRP A 61 -0.05 -4.69 -4.02
N LEU A 62 0.67 -4.28 -2.97
CA LEU A 62 0.11 -3.51 -1.85
C LEU A 62 -0.51 -2.20 -2.34
N GLU A 63 0.18 -1.42 -3.17
CA GLU A 63 -0.34 -0.16 -3.71
C GLU A 63 -1.62 -0.38 -4.53
N ALA A 64 -1.63 -1.40 -5.40
CA ALA A 64 -2.78 -1.75 -6.21
C ALA A 64 -3.98 -2.25 -5.37
N HIS A 65 -3.72 -2.79 -4.17
CA HIS A 65 -4.73 -3.35 -3.28
C HIS A 65 -4.93 -2.50 -2.01
N THR A 66 -4.64 -1.19 -2.06
CA THR A 66 -4.91 -0.28 -0.94
C THR A 66 -6.17 0.54 -1.21
N THR A 67 -7.11 0.50 -0.27
CA THR A 67 -8.34 1.29 -0.27
C THR A 67 -8.35 2.21 0.95
N GLU A 68 -8.92 3.40 0.81
CA GLU A 68 -9.27 4.27 1.93
C GLU A 68 -10.78 4.43 2.02
N VAL A 69 -11.29 4.47 3.25
CA VAL A 69 -12.65 4.87 3.58
C VAL A 69 -12.63 5.92 4.69
N VAL A 70 -13.34 7.02 4.45
CA VAL A 70 -13.59 8.05 5.46
C VAL A 70 -14.80 7.62 6.27
N TRP A 71 -14.73 7.69 7.60
CA TRP A 71 -15.79 7.20 8.48
C TRP A 71 -17.16 7.80 8.17
N CYS A 72 -17.23 9.13 8.10
CA CYS A 72 -18.42 9.88 7.75
C CYS A 72 -18.00 11.19 7.06
N ASP A 73 -18.94 11.85 6.40
CA ASP A 73 -18.61 13.03 5.60
C ASP A 73 -18.22 14.23 6.47
N SER A 74 -18.87 14.38 7.63
CA SER A 74 -18.55 15.41 8.62
C SER A 74 -18.92 14.95 10.02
N VAL A 75 -18.51 15.72 11.04
CA VAL A 75 -18.90 15.54 12.44
C VAL A 75 -19.46 16.87 12.96
N PRO A 76 -20.52 16.86 13.79
CA PRO A 76 -21.03 18.07 14.42
C PRO A 76 -19.92 18.88 15.11
N ALA A 77 -19.92 20.19 14.89
CA ALA A 77 -18.84 21.09 15.30
C ALA A 77 -18.67 21.18 16.83
N ASP A 78 -19.68 20.79 17.60
CA ASP A 78 -19.69 20.75 19.06
C ASP A 78 -19.12 19.45 19.65
N LEU A 79 -18.97 18.40 18.85
CA LEU A 79 -18.45 17.11 19.32
C LEU A 79 -16.93 17.04 19.22
N HIS A 80 -16.29 16.79 20.36
CA HIS A 80 -14.84 16.70 20.43
C HIS A 80 -14.35 15.51 21.25
N GLY A 81 -13.21 14.95 20.85
CA GLY A 81 -12.53 13.90 21.59
C GLY A 81 -13.44 12.70 21.90
N PRO A 82 -13.52 12.22 23.15
CA PRO A 82 -14.34 11.07 23.53
C PRO A 82 -15.84 11.19 23.19
N GLN A 83 -16.38 12.41 23.11
CA GLN A 83 -17.79 12.62 22.77
C GLN A 83 -18.13 12.16 21.35
N THR A 84 -17.13 12.13 20.46
CA THR A 84 -17.31 11.68 19.07
C THR A 84 -17.50 10.17 18.95
N VAL A 85 -17.12 9.37 19.96
CA VAL A 85 -17.16 7.90 19.89
C VAL A 85 -18.57 7.38 19.64
N ARG A 86 -19.57 7.89 20.36
CA ARG A 86 -20.97 7.49 20.17
C ARG A 86 -21.50 7.89 18.80
N TYR A 87 -21.12 9.08 18.33
CA TYR A 87 -21.49 9.56 17.00
C TYR A 87 -20.92 8.64 15.92
N TYR A 88 -19.64 8.30 15.98
CA TYR A 88 -19.02 7.37 15.04
C TYR A 88 -19.66 5.98 15.08
N ALA A 89 -19.97 5.45 16.27
CA ALA A 89 -20.64 4.15 16.39
C ALA A 89 -22.02 4.12 15.67
N GLN A 90 -22.75 5.23 15.70
CA GLN A 90 -24.04 5.37 15.03
C GLN A 90 -23.93 5.57 13.51
N HIS A 91 -22.77 6.01 13.00
CA HIS A 91 -22.53 6.33 11.60
C HIS A 91 -21.48 5.41 10.98
N ALA A 92 -21.49 4.12 11.34
CA ALA A 92 -20.46 3.16 10.97
C ALA A 92 -20.81 2.29 9.74
N ASP A 93 -22.00 2.42 9.16
CA ASP A 93 -22.47 1.50 8.11
C ASP A 93 -21.53 1.49 6.89
N ARG A 94 -21.01 2.66 6.49
CA ARG A 94 -20.01 2.78 5.42
C ARG A 94 -18.74 1.99 5.71
N ILE A 95 -18.32 1.91 6.97
CA ILE A 95 -17.13 1.16 7.39
C ILE A 95 -17.38 -0.34 7.34
N VAL A 96 -18.52 -0.79 7.87
CA VAL A 96 -18.91 -2.21 7.82
C VAL A 96 -19.00 -2.68 6.37
N GLU A 97 -19.65 -1.90 5.50
CA GLU A 97 -19.77 -2.18 4.07
C GLU A 97 -18.41 -2.21 3.36
N ALA A 98 -17.51 -1.26 3.65
CA ALA A 98 -16.18 -1.24 3.07
C ALA A 98 -15.37 -2.49 3.48
N ILE A 99 -15.44 -2.89 4.75
CA ILE A 99 -14.78 -4.08 5.24
C ILE A 99 -15.34 -5.35 4.58
N GLU A 100 -16.67 -5.46 4.48
CA GLU A 100 -17.35 -6.60 3.85
C GLU A 100 -16.96 -6.75 2.38
N LYS A 101 -16.93 -5.63 1.64
CA LYS A 101 -16.59 -5.61 0.21
C LYS A 101 -15.10 -5.84 -0.05
N CYS A 102 -14.22 -5.19 0.72
CA CYS A 102 -12.78 -5.28 0.48
C CYS A 102 -12.16 -6.54 1.08
N ARG A 103 -12.81 -7.18 2.07
CA ARG A 103 -12.25 -8.31 2.85
C ARG A 103 -10.76 -8.11 3.17
N PRO A 104 -10.39 -6.98 3.77
CA PRO A 104 -8.99 -6.57 3.87
C PRO A 104 -8.22 -7.53 4.78
N LYS A 105 -6.98 -7.84 4.42
CA LYS A 105 -6.08 -8.61 5.28
C LYS A 105 -5.44 -7.76 6.37
N VAL A 106 -5.26 -6.46 6.11
CA VAL A 106 -4.83 -5.48 7.10
C VAL A 106 -5.80 -4.29 7.12
N ILE A 107 -6.18 -3.83 8.30
CA ILE A 107 -6.99 -2.63 8.52
C ILE A 107 -6.17 -1.62 9.33
N LEU A 108 -5.92 -0.44 8.77
CA LEU A 108 -5.29 0.69 9.47
C LEU A 108 -6.38 1.66 9.95
N VAL A 109 -6.62 1.70 11.26
CA VAL A 109 -7.58 2.64 11.89
C VAL A 109 -6.81 3.84 12.42
N LEU A 110 -6.96 5.01 11.78
CA LEU A 110 -6.20 6.23 12.10
C LEU A 110 -6.86 7.11 13.17
N SER A 111 -7.28 6.52 14.29
CA SER A 111 -7.70 7.22 15.50
C SER A 111 -8.09 6.22 16.59
N ALA A 112 -7.70 6.51 17.84
CA ALA A 112 -8.15 5.75 19.00
C ALA A 112 -9.67 5.83 19.19
N TYR A 113 -10.31 6.95 18.84
CA TYR A 113 -11.75 7.13 19.00
C TYR A 113 -12.56 6.32 17.98
N LEU A 114 -12.02 6.13 16.77
CA LEU A 114 -12.64 5.26 15.77
C LEU A 114 -12.59 3.80 16.23
N TYR A 115 -11.46 3.37 16.78
CA TYR A 115 -11.35 2.03 17.39
C TYR A 115 -12.28 1.86 18.60
N GLU A 116 -12.37 2.86 19.48
CA GLU A 116 -13.31 2.83 20.60
C GLU A 116 -14.76 2.77 20.13
N ALA A 117 -15.10 3.45 19.01
CA ALA A 117 -16.40 3.32 18.39
C ALA A 117 -16.64 1.89 17.88
N MET A 118 -15.68 1.29 17.17
CA MET A 118 -15.76 -0.12 16.73
C MET A 118 -15.96 -1.10 17.89
N ALA A 119 -15.41 -0.78 19.06
CA ALA A 119 -15.51 -1.61 20.27
C ALA A 119 -16.83 -1.44 21.04
N THR A 120 -17.69 -0.50 20.64
CA THR A 120 -19.01 -0.33 21.29
C THR A 120 -19.90 -1.56 21.12
N GLU A 121 -20.81 -1.75 22.07
CA GLU A 121 -21.83 -2.80 21.97
C GLU A 121 -22.70 -2.58 20.72
N GLY A 122 -22.99 -3.66 20.00
CA GLY A 122 -23.67 -3.62 18.70
C GLY A 122 -22.72 -3.46 17.51
N LEU A 123 -21.88 -2.42 17.47
CA LEU A 123 -20.95 -2.24 16.34
C LEU A 123 -19.86 -3.32 16.33
N SER A 124 -19.33 -3.68 17.51
CA SER A 124 -18.37 -4.78 17.64
C SER A 124 -18.90 -6.11 17.09
N GLN A 125 -20.21 -6.38 17.21
CA GLN A 125 -20.85 -7.56 16.62
C GLN A 125 -20.92 -7.47 15.10
N LYS A 126 -21.32 -6.30 14.56
CA LYS A 126 -21.34 -6.06 13.11
C LYS A 126 -19.94 -6.20 12.49
N ILE A 127 -18.93 -5.62 13.12
CA ILE A 127 -17.53 -5.73 12.68
C ILE A 127 -17.08 -7.19 12.73
N SER A 128 -17.31 -7.89 13.84
CA SER A 128 -16.93 -9.31 13.97
C SER A 128 -17.63 -10.21 12.95
N ALA A 129 -18.84 -9.85 12.50
CA ALA A 129 -19.54 -10.59 11.46
C ALA A 129 -18.83 -10.51 10.09
N VAL A 130 -18.12 -9.43 9.81
CA VAL A 130 -17.46 -9.20 8.50
C VAL A 130 -15.96 -9.50 8.49
N ILE A 131 -15.26 -9.42 9.64
CA ILE A 131 -13.81 -9.76 9.74
C ILE A 131 -13.52 -11.03 10.55
N GLY A 132 -14.58 -11.66 11.07
CA GLY A 132 -14.52 -12.78 12.00
C GLY A 132 -14.18 -12.36 13.43
N LYS A 133 -14.10 -13.33 14.33
CA LYS A 133 -13.93 -13.08 15.76
C LYS A 133 -12.52 -12.57 16.09
N ALA A 134 -12.43 -11.73 17.12
CA ALA A 134 -11.14 -11.34 17.68
C ALA A 134 -10.43 -12.56 18.29
N LYS A 135 -9.16 -12.77 17.93
CA LYS A 135 -8.31 -13.85 18.46
C LYS A 135 -7.66 -13.50 19.81
N GLY A 136 -7.98 -12.34 20.36
CA GLY A 136 -7.48 -11.88 21.65
C GLY A 136 -7.80 -10.40 21.89
N ALA A 137 -7.40 -9.93 23.07
CA ALA A 137 -7.46 -8.52 23.42
C ALA A 137 -6.48 -7.69 22.56
N PRO A 138 -6.76 -6.40 22.32
CA PRO A 138 -5.82 -5.52 21.66
C PRO A 138 -4.51 -5.41 22.47
N ARG A 139 -3.38 -5.52 21.78
CA ARG A 139 -2.03 -5.37 22.35
C ARG A 139 -1.49 -3.99 22.05
N ARG A 140 -0.89 -3.31 23.04
CA ARG A 140 -0.18 -2.05 22.80
C ARG A 140 1.18 -2.32 22.14
N ILE A 141 1.46 -1.63 21.05
CA ILE A 141 2.69 -1.80 20.23
C ILE A 141 3.66 -0.63 20.36
N THR A 142 3.51 0.19 21.39
CA THR A 142 4.37 1.33 21.66
C THR A 142 4.52 1.58 23.15
N THR A 143 5.70 2.03 23.54
CA THR A 143 5.99 2.51 24.91
C THR A 143 5.81 4.03 25.04
N MET A 144 5.65 4.75 23.92
CA MET A 144 5.51 6.19 23.88
C MET A 144 4.09 6.65 24.21
N ARG A 145 3.90 7.96 24.48
CA ARG A 145 2.62 8.54 24.92
C ARG A 145 1.45 8.28 23.97
N LEU A 146 1.66 8.42 22.65
CA LEU A 146 0.59 8.22 21.67
C LEU A 146 0.20 6.74 21.61
N LYS A 147 -1.10 6.47 21.69
CA LYS A 147 -1.66 5.11 21.65
C LYS A 147 -1.47 4.51 20.26
N ALA A 148 -0.80 3.37 20.20
CA ALA A 148 -0.80 2.48 19.05
C ALA A 148 -1.09 1.06 19.52
N LEU A 149 -2.05 0.39 18.88
CA LEU A 149 -2.47 -0.96 19.22
C LEU A 149 -2.48 -1.86 17.98
N GLU A 150 -2.39 -3.16 18.24
CA GLU A 150 -2.61 -4.23 17.27
C GLU A 150 -3.70 -5.15 17.82
N GLN A 151 -4.62 -5.59 16.96
CA GLN A 151 -5.58 -6.65 17.29
C GLN A 151 -5.74 -7.62 16.13
N LYS A 152 -5.67 -8.92 16.45
CA LYS A 152 -5.80 -10.00 15.46
C LYS A 152 -7.24 -10.49 15.40
N PHE A 153 -7.74 -10.69 14.19
CA PHE A 153 -9.05 -11.30 13.92
C PHE A 153 -8.88 -12.60 13.12
N GLU A 154 -9.97 -13.33 12.90
CA GLU A 154 -9.96 -14.55 12.09
C GLU A 154 -9.52 -14.27 10.65
N HIS A 155 -9.99 -13.17 10.05
CA HIS A 155 -9.76 -12.87 8.63
C HIS A 155 -8.92 -11.60 8.36
N ALA A 156 -8.58 -10.84 9.41
CA ALA A 156 -7.82 -9.59 9.26
C ALA A 156 -6.87 -9.33 10.44
N GLN A 157 -5.86 -8.50 10.21
CA GLN A 157 -5.06 -7.86 11.25
C GLN A 157 -5.44 -6.38 11.33
N MET A 158 -5.73 -5.87 12.53
CA MET A 158 -6.06 -4.47 12.73
C MET A 158 -4.92 -3.74 13.44
N LEU A 159 -4.48 -2.64 12.85
CA LEU A 159 -3.52 -1.70 13.41
C LEU A 159 -4.24 -0.39 13.73
N ILE A 160 -4.20 0.01 15.00
CA ILE A 160 -4.80 1.24 15.48
C ILE A 160 -3.67 2.23 15.71
N LEU A 161 -3.63 3.28 14.90
CA LEU A 161 -2.58 4.28 14.90
C LEU A 161 -3.17 5.66 15.22
N PRO A 162 -2.38 6.58 15.81
CA PRO A 162 -2.84 7.95 15.96
C PRO A 162 -3.07 8.59 14.59
N THR A 163 -3.99 9.53 14.52
CA THR A 163 -4.14 10.39 13.35
C THR A 163 -2.83 11.17 13.11
N PRO A 164 -2.31 11.20 11.86
CA PRO A 164 -1.19 12.05 11.48
C PRO A 164 -1.32 13.48 12.01
N SER A 165 -0.30 13.93 12.74
CA SER A 165 -0.25 15.26 13.34
C SER A 165 1.19 15.66 13.66
N LYS A 166 1.38 16.86 14.20
CA LYS A 166 2.70 17.28 14.72
C LYS A 166 3.28 16.36 15.80
N ASN A 167 2.43 15.55 16.46
CA ASN A 167 2.86 14.64 17.52
C ASN A 167 3.29 13.26 16.99
N THR A 168 2.93 12.90 15.76
CA THR A 168 3.37 11.66 15.10
C THR A 168 4.71 11.87 14.43
N THR A 169 5.76 12.07 15.24
CA THR A 169 7.12 12.32 14.77
C THR A 169 7.73 11.09 14.11
N ASP A 170 8.80 11.27 13.35
CA ASP A 170 9.54 10.18 12.71
C ASP A 170 9.98 9.13 13.72
N ASP A 171 10.53 9.56 14.86
CA ASP A 171 11.00 8.65 15.90
C ASP A 171 9.85 7.80 16.44
N TYR A 172 8.69 8.42 16.66
CA TYR A 172 7.50 7.70 17.07
C TYR A 172 7.09 6.67 16.01
N ILE A 173 7.01 7.07 14.74
CA ILE A 173 6.59 6.18 13.66
C ILE A 173 7.60 5.06 13.39
N ARG A 174 8.90 5.36 13.40
CA ARG A 174 9.98 4.37 13.30
C ARG A 174 9.93 3.37 14.44
N SER A 175 9.58 3.80 15.66
CA SER A 175 9.44 2.89 16.81
C SER A 175 8.39 1.79 16.59
N LEU A 176 7.40 2.03 15.72
CA LEU A 176 6.35 1.05 15.40
C LEU A 176 6.75 0.06 14.31
N SER A 177 7.87 0.29 13.61
CA SER A 177 8.27 -0.44 12.39
C SER A 177 8.22 -1.96 12.57
N ALA A 178 8.84 -2.50 13.63
CA ALA A 178 8.88 -3.94 13.87
C ALA A 178 7.47 -4.55 13.98
N SER A 179 6.59 -3.97 14.79
CA SER A 179 5.23 -4.48 14.98
C SER A 179 4.35 -4.31 13.74
N VAL A 180 4.49 -3.19 13.02
CA VAL A 180 3.77 -2.98 11.76
C VAL A 180 4.22 -4.01 10.72
N ARG A 181 5.52 -4.23 10.55
CA ARG A 181 6.04 -5.23 9.62
C ARG A 181 5.56 -6.64 9.96
N GLU A 182 5.68 -7.04 11.23
CA GLU A 182 5.18 -8.33 11.70
C GLU A 182 3.69 -8.52 11.39
N THR A 183 2.89 -7.46 11.57
CA THR A 183 1.45 -7.48 11.24
C THR A 183 1.22 -7.75 9.76
N PHE A 184 1.91 -7.03 8.87
CA PHE A 184 1.80 -7.21 7.43
C PHE A 184 2.31 -8.59 6.98
N GLU A 185 3.44 -9.07 7.52
CA GLU A 185 3.97 -10.41 7.22
C GLU A 185 3.02 -11.51 7.70
N ALA A 186 2.43 -11.37 8.90
CA ALA A 186 1.43 -12.30 9.43
C ALA A 186 0.12 -12.30 8.62
N ALA A 187 -0.19 -11.19 7.96
CA ALA A 187 -1.27 -11.08 6.99
C ALA A 187 -0.88 -11.63 5.58
N GLY A 188 0.35 -12.13 5.41
CA GLY A 188 0.83 -12.74 4.17
C GLY A 188 1.34 -11.76 3.13
N PHE A 189 1.64 -10.52 3.51
CA PHE A 189 2.28 -9.56 2.61
C PHE A 189 3.78 -9.87 2.48
N ASN A 190 4.30 -9.88 1.24
CA ASN A 190 5.73 -10.03 0.99
C ASN A 190 6.45 -8.68 1.14
N LEU A 191 6.98 -8.41 2.33
CA LEU A 191 7.73 -7.18 2.62
C LEU A 191 9.21 -7.23 2.19
N LYS A 192 9.67 -8.36 1.63
CA LYS A 192 11.04 -8.53 1.12
C LYS A 192 11.18 -8.12 -0.34
N ASP A 193 10.10 -7.62 -0.96
CA ASP A 193 10.08 -7.13 -2.33
C ASP A 193 10.78 -5.76 -2.49
N ASN A 194 11.95 -5.65 -1.87
CA ASN A 194 12.82 -4.46 -1.80
C ASN A 194 13.69 -4.29 -3.05
N GLY A 195 13.58 -5.20 -4.03
CA GLY A 195 14.46 -5.25 -5.20
C GLY A 195 13.72 -5.06 -6.51
N ASP A 196 12.62 -5.77 -6.74
CA ASP A 196 12.22 -6.08 -8.11
C ASP A 196 11.27 -5.09 -8.78
N ALA A 197 10.48 -4.29 -8.04
CA ALA A 197 9.61 -3.30 -8.68
C ALA A 197 10.41 -2.12 -9.28
N LEU A 198 11.34 -1.54 -8.52
CA LEU A 198 12.22 -0.48 -9.00
C LEU A 198 13.34 -1.01 -9.89
N LEU A 199 13.88 -2.22 -9.63
CA LEU A 199 14.83 -2.85 -10.55
C LEU A 199 14.15 -3.25 -11.86
N GLY A 200 12.93 -3.75 -11.82
CA GLY A 200 12.10 -4.04 -13.00
C GLY A 200 11.81 -2.78 -13.79
N ALA A 201 11.40 -1.69 -13.12
CA ALA A 201 11.23 -0.39 -13.74
C ALA A 201 12.54 0.16 -14.32
N ALA A 202 13.67 0.06 -13.60
CA ALA A 202 14.98 0.49 -14.09
C ALA A 202 15.48 -0.37 -15.27
N LYS A 203 15.27 -1.68 -15.25
CA LYS A 203 15.54 -2.59 -16.39
C LYS A 203 14.69 -2.21 -17.60
N ALA A 204 13.43 -1.84 -17.40
CA ALA A 204 12.54 -1.35 -18.46
C ALA A 204 12.97 0.02 -19.01
N LEU A 205 13.89 0.74 -18.36
CA LEU A 205 14.53 1.94 -18.92
C LEU A 205 15.81 1.62 -19.70
N LEU A 206 16.38 0.42 -19.56
CA LEU A 206 17.56 -0.02 -20.31
C LEU A 206 17.14 -0.46 -21.71
N VAL A 207 17.14 0.49 -22.64
CA VAL A 207 16.89 0.26 -24.06
C VAL A 207 18.18 -0.18 -24.75
N LEU A 208 18.12 -1.32 -25.45
CA LEU A 208 19.20 -1.80 -26.29
C LEU A 208 19.15 -1.11 -27.66
N ASP A 209 20.21 -0.37 -28.00
CA ASP A 209 20.42 0.17 -29.35
C ASP A 209 20.96 -0.95 -30.25
N GLU A 210 20.07 -1.54 -31.05
CA GLU A 210 20.36 -2.69 -31.89
C GLU A 210 21.51 -2.40 -32.87
N LYS A 211 21.51 -1.22 -33.50
CA LYS A 211 22.54 -0.84 -34.49
C LYS A 211 23.91 -0.73 -33.85
N ARG A 212 24.01 -0.01 -32.72
CA ARG A 212 25.28 0.10 -31.99
C ARG A 212 25.75 -1.24 -31.45
N THR A 213 24.83 -2.09 -31.00
CA THR A 213 25.16 -3.41 -30.44
C THR A 213 25.72 -4.34 -31.52
N ILE A 214 25.09 -4.41 -32.70
CA ILE A 214 25.57 -5.20 -33.84
C ILE A 214 26.98 -4.75 -34.25
N VAL A 215 27.20 -3.45 -34.42
CA VAL A 215 28.52 -2.90 -34.79
C VAL A 215 29.58 -3.24 -33.72
N ALA A 216 29.22 -3.15 -32.42
CA ALA A 216 30.12 -3.52 -31.34
C ALA A 216 30.46 -5.02 -31.35
N MET A 217 29.48 -5.89 -31.61
CA MET A 217 29.69 -7.34 -31.72
C MET A 217 30.60 -7.69 -32.90
N GLN A 218 30.35 -7.12 -34.08
CA GLN A 218 31.21 -7.33 -35.25
C GLN A 218 32.67 -6.96 -34.96
N ASN A 219 32.87 -5.79 -34.35
CA ASN A 219 34.21 -5.28 -34.07
C ASN A 219 34.94 -6.04 -32.96
N ARG A 220 34.25 -6.40 -31.87
CA ARG A 220 34.88 -7.01 -30.70
C ARG A 220 35.00 -8.53 -30.80
N LEU A 221 34.01 -9.18 -31.41
CA LEU A 221 33.98 -10.64 -31.57
C LEU A 221 34.53 -11.09 -32.92
N ARG A 222 34.85 -10.16 -33.83
CA ARG A 222 35.38 -10.42 -35.18
C ARG A 222 34.45 -11.32 -36.01
N ILE A 223 33.17 -10.96 -36.02
CA ILE A 223 32.11 -11.68 -36.74
C ILE A 223 31.43 -10.78 -37.77
N ASP A 224 30.76 -11.37 -38.76
CA ASP A 224 29.95 -10.64 -39.72
C ASP A 224 28.58 -10.22 -39.14
N GLU A 225 27.84 -9.41 -39.91
CA GLU A 225 26.54 -8.88 -39.49
C GLU A 225 25.49 -9.97 -39.29
N SER A 226 25.49 -10.99 -40.16
CA SER A 226 24.54 -12.11 -40.10
C SER A 226 24.72 -12.88 -38.81
N ARG A 227 25.96 -13.14 -38.41
CA ARG A 227 26.29 -13.86 -37.18
C ARG A 227 26.00 -13.02 -35.93
N ALA A 228 26.23 -11.70 -35.99
CA ALA A 228 25.86 -10.80 -34.90
C ALA A 228 24.34 -10.74 -34.67
N LYS A 229 23.53 -10.70 -35.74
CA LYS A 229 22.06 -10.76 -35.65
C LYS A 229 21.57 -12.08 -35.06
N ALA A 230 22.12 -13.21 -35.51
CA ALA A 230 21.77 -14.53 -34.98
C ALA A 230 22.07 -14.67 -33.47
N LEU A 231 23.16 -14.07 -32.99
CA LEU A 231 23.45 -14.03 -31.55
C LEU A 231 22.43 -13.18 -30.78
N LEU A 232 22.01 -12.04 -31.34
CA LEU A 232 20.99 -11.20 -30.72
C LEU A 232 19.62 -11.92 -30.65
N GLU A 233 19.27 -12.69 -31.68
CA GLU A 233 18.08 -13.55 -31.69
C GLU A 233 18.18 -14.67 -30.64
N ALA A 234 19.32 -15.35 -30.54
CA ALA A 234 19.54 -16.38 -29.52
C ALA A 234 19.41 -15.79 -28.09
N MET A 235 19.93 -14.57 -27.85
CA MET A 235 19.76 -13.87 -26.58
C MET A 235 18.28 -13.55 -26.27
N GLN A 236 17.46 -13.31 -27.30
CA GLN A 236 16.02 -13.12 -27.14
C GLN A 236 15.32 -14.44 -26.79
N GLU A 237 15.69 -15.54 -27.44
CA GLU A 237 15.14 -16.88 -27.19
C GLU A 237 15.48 -17.39 -25.78
N GLU A 238 16.69 -17.11 -25.30
CA GLU A 238 17.12 -17.40 -23.92
C GLU A 238 16.48 -16.48 -22.88
N GLY A 239 15.67 -15.50 -23.30
CA GLY A 239 14.96 -14.59 -22.41
C GLY A 239 15.83 -13.50 -21.80
N LEU A 240 17.03 -13.25 -22.34
CA LEU A 240 17.93 -12.18 -21.88
C LEU A 240 17.52 -10.79 -22.38
N ILE A 241 16.76 -10.73 -23.47
CA ILE A 241 16.19 -9.48 -24.01
C ILE A 241 14.75 -9.68 -24.48
N SER A 242 13.95 -8.61 -24.49
CA SER A 242 12.56 -8.61 -24.96
C SER A 242 12.47 -8.69 -26.48
N GLN A 243 11.27 -9.04 -26.96
CA GLN A 243 10.89 -8.70 -28.32
C GLN A 243 10.88 -7.17 -28.51
N PRO A 244 11.12 -6.68 -29.74
CA PRO A 244 11.01 -5.28 -30.06
C PRO A 244 9.59 -4.75 -29.80
N ASP A 245 9.49 -3.55 -29.20
CA ASP A 245 8.23 -2.82 -29.07
C ASP A 245 7.79 -2.21 -30.43
N GLU A 246 6.68 -1.48 -30.41
CA GLU A 246 6.13 -0.77 -31.59
C GLU A 246 7.11 0.25 -32.21
N ASN A 247 8.12 0.68 -31.46
CA ASN A 247 9.18 1.59 -31.91
C ASN A 247 10.50 0.85 -32.24
N GLY A 248 10.49 -0.49 -32.26
CA GLY A 248 11.67 -1.31 -32.52
C GLY A 248 12.66 -1.41 -31.36
N ARG A 249 12.28 -1.00 -30.14
CA ARG A 249 13.15 -1.01 -28.95
C ARG A 249 13.11 -2.35 -28.24
N ARG A 250 14.27 -2.86 -27.86
CA ARG A 250 14.41 -4.09 -27.05
C ARG A 250 14.90 -3.73 -25.65
N PHE A 251 14.43 -4.46 -24.64
CA PHE A 251 14.75 -4.26 -23.23
C PHE A 251 15.47 -5.47 -22.66
N LEU A 252 16.35 -5.28 -21.69
CA LEU A 252 16.99 -6.40 -20.98
C LEU A 252 15.96 -7.14 -20.12
N LYS A 253 15.90 -8.46 -20.27
CA LYS A 253 15.08 -9.38 -19.48
C LYS A 253 15.97 -10.29 -18.63
N LYS A 254 15.47 -10.70 -17.48
CA LYS A 254 16.08 -11.72 -16.63
C LYS A 254 14.98 -12.60 -16.06
#